data_AF-A0A7T7BJC5-F1
#
_entry.id   AF-A0A7T7BJC5-F1
#
_cell.length_a   1.000
_cell.length_b   1.000
_cell.length_c   1.000
_cell.angle_alpha   90.00
_cell.angle_beta   90.00
_cell.angle_gamma   90.00
#
_symmetry.space_group_name_H-M   'P 1'
#
loop_
_entity.id
_entity.type
_entity.pdbx_description
1 polymer ?
#
loop_
_entity_poly.entity_id
_entity_poly.type
_entity_poly.pdbx_seq_one_letter_code
_entity_poly.pdbx_strand_id
1 'polypeptide(L)'
;MGIAILLFLIFAGIEKAPFYGNSGNYPTEGPVKTYAFPLPGTTWVACMNAVMNITFIWVPQILFPTFISEMERPQDFPKALAVLAVISAILFIVPSTIGFHFLGQYSTAPAFGSLGIVSDKKASFGFVIVPTLIIGAIYANVTGKFLYTRILGKSRHSHSHTVIGWGVWGIIMVVIWILGFVFAEIIPSMGDFLSLLSAAFDSFFGFIYFALAYWQLNRGALFRGLGRTAMTVLNVFILIVGLFLLGPGMYAAVEAIIADYAGDVTPAFTCANMAI
;
A
#
# COMPACT_ATOMS: atom_id res chain seq x y z
N MET A 1 4.81 -14.39 -2.18
CA MET A 1 3.52 -13.76 -1.84
C MET A 1 2.40 -14.77 -1.89
N GLY A 2 2.08 -15.38 -3.04
CA GLY A 2 0.96 -16.35 -3.14
C GLY A 2 1.01 -17.51 -2.14
N ILE A 3 2.17 -18.15 -1.95
CA ILE A 3 2.34 -19.24 -0.97
C ILE A 3 2.05 -18.76 0.47
N ALA A 4 2.53 -17.56 0.85
CA ALA A 4 2.30 -17.01 2.18
C ALA A 4 0.80 -16.77 2.43
N ILE A 5 0.09 -16.21 1.43
CA ILE A 5 -1.36 -15.99 1.49
C ILE A 5 -2.09 -17.32 1.65
N LEU A 6 -1.75 -18.34 0.85
CA LEU A 6 -2.38 -19.66 0.94
C LEU A 6 -2.15 -20.31 2.32
N LEU A 7 -0.92 -20.28 2.83
CA LEU A 7 -0.60 -20.80 4.16
C LEU A 7 -1.39 -20.08 5.25
N PHE A 8 -1.49 -18.75 5.17
CA PHE A 8 -2.29 -17.98 6.11
C PHE A 8 -3.76 -18.37 6.11
N LEU A 9 -4.38 -18.52 4.92
CA LEU A 9 -5.77 -18.93 4.83
C LEU A 9 -6.00 -20.33 5.41
N ILE A 10 -5.06 -21.25 5.18
CA ILE A 10 -5.12 -22.61 5.74
C ILE A 10 -4.99 -22.58 7.26
N PHE A 11 -4.00 -21.87 7.79
CA PHE A 11 -3.76 -21.80 9.23
C PHE A 11 -4.89 -21.09 9.97
N ALA A 12 -5.38 -19.96 9.43
CA ALA A 12 -6.54 -19.26 9.98
C ALA A 12 -7.80 -20.15 10.02
N GLY A 13 -7.95 -21.07 9.05
CA GLY A 13 -9.08 -22.00 9.01
C GLY A 13 -8.93 -23.24 9.90
N ILE A 14 -7.71 -23.65 10.24
CA ILE A 14 -7.44 -24.81 11.11
C ILE A 14 -7.39 -24.41 12.59
N GLU A 15 -6.97 -23.17 12.87
CA GLU A 15 -6.77 -22.69 14.23
C GLU A 15 -8.11 -22.56 14.99
N LYS A 16 -8.11 -22.95 16.28
CA LYS A 16 -9.32 -22.94 17.10
C LYS A 16 -9.78 -21.53 17.48
N ALA A 17 -8.85 -20.60 17.63
CA ALA A 17 -9.10 -19.21 17.95
C ALA A 17 -7.90 -18.34 17.56
N PRO A 18 -8.13 -17.09 17.11
CA PRO A 18 -7.05 -16.13 16.87
C PRO A 18 -6.39 -15.72 18.19
N PHE A 19 -5.23 -15.09 18.11
CA PHE A 19 -4.47 -14.67 19.30
C PHE A 19 -4.75 -13.23 19.72
N TYR A 20 -4.43 -12.31 18.82
CA TYR A 20 -4.42 -10.89 19.06
C TYR A 20 -4.96 -10.15 17.85
N GLY A 21 -5.70 -9.09 18.07
CA GLY A 21 -5.98 -8.09 17.06
C GLY A 21 -6.24 -6.73 17.64
N ASN A 22 -6.61 -5.79 16.78
CA ASN A 22 -6.76 -4.37 17.14
C ASN A 22 -7.81 -4.13 18.26
N SER A 23 -8.74 -5.07 18.46
CA SER A 23 -9.76 -4.99 19.52
C SER A 23 -9.32 -5.62 20.85
N GLY A 24 -8.22 -6.38 20.88
CA GLY A 24 -7.72 -7.07 22.08
C GLY A 24 -7.25 -8.51 21.84
N ASN A 25 -7.05 -9.25 22.94
CA ASN A 25 -6.60 -10.64 22.94
C ASN A 25 -7.76 -11.63 23.12
N TYR A 26 -7.69 -12.77 22.46
CA TYR A 26 -8.54 -13.92 22.80
C TYR A 26 -8.04 -14.55 24.12
N PRO A 27 -8.93 -14.98 25.04
CA PRO A 27 -10.40 -15.03 24.96
C PRO A 27 -11.13 -13.79 25.52
N THR A 28 -10.42 -12.73 25.91
CA THR A 28 -10.99 -11.55 26.60
C THR A 28 -12.11 -10.87 25.80
N GLU A 29 -11.96 -10.78 24.47
CA GLU A 29 -12.92 -10.15 23.56
C GLU A 29 -14.02 -11.12 23.04
N GLY A 30 -14.03 -12.36 23.53
CA GLY A 30 -15.04 -13.37 23.20
C GLY A 30 -14.85 -14.04 21.82
N PRO A 31 -15.86 -14.78 21.31
CA PRO A 31 -15.75 -15.50 20.05
C PRO A 31 -15.64 -14.54 18.85
N VAL A 32 -15.11 -15.05 17.74
CA VAL A 32 -14.96 -14.30 16.49
C VAL A 32 -16.34 -13.83 16.00
N LYS A 33 -16.45 -12.53 15.73
CA LYS A 33 -17.63 -11.84 15.20
C LYS A 33 -17.27 -11.23 13.86
N THR A 34 -18.14 -11.48 12.87
CA THR A 34 -18.02 -10.92 11.53
C THR A 34 -19.18 -9.96 11.30
N TYR A 35 -18.91 -8.87 10.60
CA TYR A 35 -19.88 -7.82 10.32
C TYR A 35 -19.71 -7.30 8.90
N ALA A 36 -20.82 -7.02 8.22
CA ALA A 36 -20.82 -6.47 6.87
C ALA A 36 -20.79 -4.93 6.85
N PHE A 37 -21.22 -4.30 7.94
CA PHE A 37 -21.27 -2.85 8.11
C PHE A 37 -20.45 -2.42 9.33
N PRO A 38 -19.96 -1.17 9.35
CA PRO A 38 -19.27 -0.63 10.51
C PRO A 38 -20.11 -0.79 11.79
N LEU A 39 -19.47 -1.22 12.87
CA LEU A 39 -20.12 -1.39 14.15
C LEU A 39 -20.54 -0.01 14.72
N PRO A 40 -21.62 0.05 15.53
CA PRO A 40 -21.98 1.27 16.23
C PRO A 40 -20.80 1.80 17.06
N GLY A 41 -20.47 3.08 16.88
CA GLY A 41 -19.30 3.71 17.52
C GLY A 41 -18.03 3.77 16.64
N THR A 42 -18.05 3.21 15.43
CA THR A 42 -16.94 3.38 14.47
C THR A 42 -16.78 4.86 14.12
N THR A 43 -15.59 5.41 14.35
CA THR A 43 -15.31 6.82 14.12
C THR A 43 -15.14 7.10 12.62
N TRP A 44 -15.36 8.37 12.24
CA TRP A 44 -15.10 8.81 10.86
C TRP A 44 -13.63 8.57 10.46
N VAL A 45 -12.69 8.76 11.39
CA VAL A 45 -11.25 8.50 11.17
C VAL A 45 -10.98 7.04 10.83
N ALA A 46 -11.57 6.09 11.56
CA ALA A 46 -11.42 4.67 11.30
C ALA A 46 -12.01 4.26 9.93
N CYS A 47 -13.19 4.79 9.60
CA CYS A 47 -13.80 4.57 8.27
C CYS A 47 -12.92 5.11 7.15
N MET A 48 -12.38 6.32 7.29
CA MET A 48 -11.50 6.92 6.29
C MET A 48 -10.20 6.13 6.16
N ASN A 49 -9.61 5.69 7.27
CA ASN A 49 -8.39 4.88 7.26
C ASN A 49 -8.59 3.57 6.47
N ALA A 50 -9.73 2.90 6.65
CA ALA A 50 -10.09 1.73 5.87
C ALA A 50 -10.21 2.05 4.37
N VAL A 51 -10.87 3.15 4.00
CA VAL A 51 -10.98 3.61 2.60
C VAL A 51 -9.60 3.88 2.00
N MET A 52 -8.68 4.49 2.75
CA MET A 52 -7.32 4.77 2.28
C MET A 52 -6.51 3.49 2.08
N ASN A 53 -6.58 2.52 3.01
CA ASN A 53 -5.91 1.23 2.87
C ASN A 53 -6.44 0.43 1.67
N ILE A 54 -7.75 0.48 1.41
CA ILE A 54 -8.34 -0.10 0.19
C ILE A 54 -7.84 0.65 -1.04
N THR A 55 -7.78 1.98 -1.00
CA THR A 55 -7.31 2.78 -2.13
C THR A 55 -5.87 2.43 -2.49
N PHE A 56 -5.01 2.27 -1.49
CA PHE A 56 -3.58 1.96 -1.65
C PHE A 56 -3.31 0.74 -2.55
N ILE A 57 -4.09 -0.32 -2.42
CA ILE A 57 -3.93 -1.54 -3.22
C ILE A 57 -4.42 -1.39 -4.68
N TRP A 58 -5.14 -0.31 -4.99
CA TRP A 58 -5.76 -0.07 -6.31
C TRP A 58 -5.07 1.03 -7.12
N VAL A 59 -3.87 1.47 -6.75
CA VAL A 59 -3.12 2.54 -7.47
C VAL A 59 -1.81 2.03 -8.12
N PRO A 60 -1.86 1.06 -9.06
CA PRO A 60 -0.67 0.67 -9.84
C PRO A 60 -0.34 1.65 -10.97
N GLN A 61 -1.22 2.62 -11.22
CA GLN A 61 -1.18 3.52 -12.37
C GLN A 61 0.07 4.39 -12.50
N ILE A 62 0.81 4.61 -11.41
CA ILE A 62 2.11 5.30 -11.45
C ILE A 62 3.14 4.56 -12.32
N LEU A 63 3.02 3.23 -12.45
CA LEU A 63 3.96 2.40 -13.19
C LEU A 63 3.53 2.15 -14.64
N PHE A 64 2.28 2.47 -15.01
CA PHE A 64 1.75 2.17 -16.34
C PHE A 64 2.58 2.78 -17.48
N PRO A 65 3.03 4.05 -17.42
CA PRO A 65 3.85 4.60 -18.50
C PRO A 65 5.15 3.82 -18.73
N THR A 66 5.82 3.41 -17.66
CA THR A 66 7.04 2.61 -17.72
C THR A 66 6.76 1.22 -18.29
N PHE A 67 5.72 0.54 -17.81
CA PHE A 67 5.37 -0.78 -18.34
C PHE A 67 4.97 -0.73 -19.81
N ILE A 68 4.19 0.28 -20.22
CA ILE A 68 3.83 0.49 -21.63
C ILE A 68 5.09 0.68 -22.49
N SER A 69 6.12 1.38 -21.96
CA SER A 69 7.37 1.60 -22.69
C SER A 69 8.28 0.36 -22.79
N GLU A 70 8.11 -0.60 -21.88
CA GLU A 70 8.87 -1.86 -21.88
C GLU A 70 8.15 -3.00 -22.62
N MET A 71 6.87 -2.83 -22.96
CA MET A 71 6.11 -3.82 -23.73
C MET A 71 6.59 -3.86 -25.19
N GLU A 72 6.84 -5.07 -25.70
CA GLU A 72 7.12 -5.31 -27.12
C GLU A 72 6.00 -4.77 -28.03
N ARG A 73 4.74 -4.88 -27.57
CA ARG A 73 3.54 -4.40 -28.27
C ARG A 73 2.67 -3.53 -27.35
N PRO A 74 2.88 -2.20 -27.32
CA PRO A 74 2.13 -1.29 -26.45
C PRO A 74 0.60 -1.29 -26.67
N GLN A 75 0.15 -1.65 -27.88
CA GLN A 75 -1.28 -1.68 -28.23
C GLN A 75 -2.05 -2.78 -27.48
N ASP A 76 -1.37 -3.80 -26.96
CA ASP A 76 -2.00 -4.87 -26.19
C ASP A 76 -2.17 -4.51 -24.70
N PHE A 77 -1.75 -3.31 -24.27
CA PHE A 77 -1.87 -2.85 -22.89
C PHE A 77 -3.29 -2.95 -22.31
N PRO A 78 -4.39 -2.57 -23.02
CA PRO A 78 -5.73 -2.70 -22.46
C PRO A 78 -6.12 -4.15 -22.11
N LYS A 79 -5.61 -5.14 -22.86
CA LYS A 79 -5.83 -6.55 -22.58
C LYS A 79 -5.08 -6.99 -21.32
N ALA A 80 -3.81 -6.60 -21.22
CA ALA A 80 -2.99 -6.86 -20.04
C ALA A 80 -3.59 -6.21 -18.79
N LEU A 81 -4.08 -4.97 -18.91
CA LEU A 81 -4.76 -4.24 -17.84
C LEU A 81 -6.05 -4.95 -17.39
N ALA A 82 -6.87 -5.43 -18.33
CA ALA A 82 -8.10 -6.15 -18.00
C ALA A 82 -7.81 -7.45 -17.23
N VAL A 83 -6.82 -8.23 -17.68
CA VAL A 83 -6.39 -9.45 -16.98
C VAL A 83 -5.85 -9.12 -15.59
N LEU A 84 -5.00 -8.10 -15.48
CA LEU A 84 -4.46 -7.63 -14.20
C LEU A 84 -5.60 -7.22 -13.24
N ALA A 85 -6.58 -6.47 -13.71
CA ALA A 85 -7.71 -6.02 -12.90
C ALA A 85 -8.53 -7.20 -12.36
N VAL A 86 -8.83 -8.20 -13.20
CA VAL A 86 -9.57 -9.40 -12.78
C VAL A 86 -8.78 -10.21 -11.76
N ILE A 87 -7.50 -10.47 -12.02
CA ILE A 87 -6.65 -11.23 -11.08
C ILE A 87 -6.49 -10.48 -9.77
N SER A 88 -6.28 -9.16 -9.80
CA SER A 88 -6.14 -8.32 -8.61
C SER A 88 -7.44 -8.29 -7.80
N ALA A 89 -8.60 -8.17 -8.46
CA ALA A 89 -9.89 -8.24 -7.78
C ALA A 89 -10.05 -9.57 -7.01
N ILE A 90 -9.72 -10.70 -7.65
CA ILE A 90 -9.79 -12.02 -7.00
C ILE A 90 -8.81 -12.09 -5.82
N LEU A 91 -7.56 -11.68 -6.02
CA LEU A 91 -6.51 -11.76 -4.99
C LEU A 91 -6.70 -10.80 -3.82
N PHE A 92 -7.42 -9.69 -4.00
CA PHE A 92 -7.68 -8.74 -2.92
C PHE A 92 -9.01 -9.00 -2.22
N ILE A 93 -10.03 -9.52 -2.92
CA ILE A 93 -11.33 -9.80 -2.32
C ILE A 93 -11.34 -11.15 -1.61
N VAL A 94 -10.86 -12.22 -2.26
CA VAL A 94 -11.01 -13.59 -1.73
C VAL A 94 -10.22 -13.80 -0.43
N PRO A 95 -8.91 -13.52 -0.37
CA PRO A 95 -8.15 -13.71 0.86
C PRO A 95 -8.60 -12.79 2.00
N SER A 96 -8.98 -11.55 1.70
CA SER A 96 -9.46 -10.59 2.71
C SER A 96 -10.78 -11.04 3.31
N THR A 97 -11.70 -11.56 2.48
CA THR A 97 -13.01 -12.05 2.96
C THR A 97 -12.85 -13.31 3.80
N ILE A 98 -12.04 -14.27 3.35
CA ILE A 98 -11.80 -15.51 4.10
C ILE A 98 -11.03 -15.22 5.40
N GLY A 99 -10.00 -14.37 5.34
CA GLY A 99 -9.24 -13.95 6.51
C GLY A 99 -10.14 -13.25 7.54
N PHE A 100 -10.99 -12.33 7.11
CA PHE A 100 -11.93 -11.66 8.01
C PHE A 100 -13.00 -12.62 8.54
N HIS A 101 -13.41 -13.65 7.79
CA HIS A 101 -14.33 -14.67 8.30
C HIS A 101 -13.76 -15.43 9.51
N PHE A 102 -12.47 -15.79 9.45
CA PHE A 102 -11.81 -16.55 10.52
C PHE A 102 -11.27 -15.68 11.66
N LEU A 103 -10.84 -14.45 11.37
CA LEU A 103 -10.25 -13.55 12.36
C LEU A 103 -11.25 -12.56 12.96
N GLY A 104 -12.24 -12.11 12.18
CA GLY A 104 -13.22 -11.10 12.58
C GLY A 104 -12.56 -9.86 13.19
N GLN A 105 -12.99 -9.50 14.40
CA GLN A 105 -12.48 -8.37 15.17
C GLN A 105 -11.00 -8.45 15.58
N TYR A 106 -10.38 -9.64 15.43
CA TYR A 106 -8.98 -9.87 15.73
C TYR A 106 -8.06 -9.64 14.52
N SER A 107 -8.58 -9.17 13.38
CA SER A 107 -7.75 -8.86 12.22
C SER A 107 -6.83 -7.66 12.50
N THR A 108 -5.52 -7.91 12.61
CA THR A 108 -4.50 -6.84 12.64
C THR A 108 -3.84 -6.63 11.27
N ALA A 109 -3.07 -5.56 11.12
CA ALA A 109 -2.28 -5.28 9.93
C ALA A 109 -0.79 -5.35 10.31
N PRO A 110 -0.03 -6.34 9.81
CA PRO A 110 -0.39 -7.39 8.85
C PRO A 110 -1.25 -8.53 9.43
N ALA A 111 -2.20 -9.07 8.64
CA ALA A 111 -3.15 -10.09 9.09
C ALA A 111 -2.51 -11.37 9.65
N PHE A 112 -1.32 -11.73 9.17
CA PHE A 112 -0.52 -12.85 9.67
C PHE A 112 -0.20 -12.76 11.17
N GLY A 113 -0.12 -11.54 11.72
CA GLY A 113 0.11 -11.30 13.14
C GLY A 113 -1.03 -11.80 14.04
N SER A 114 -2.22 -11.99 13.47
CA SER A 114 -3.42 -12.42 14.21
C SER A 114 -3.44 -13.93 14.53
N LEU A 115 -2.60 -14.73 13.86
CA LEU A 115 -2.46 -16.16 14.12
C LEU A 115 -1.88 -16.41 15.51
N GLY A 116 -2.37 -17.42 16.23
CA GLY A 116 -1.92 -17.72 17.58
C GLY A 116 -0.88 -18.81 17.73
N ILE A 117 -0.90 -19.78 16.83
CA ILE A 117 0.14 -20.80 16.78
C ILE A 117 1.42 -20.17 16.22
N VAL A 118 2.45 -20.09 17.06
CA VAL A 118 3.73 -19.45 16.73
C VAL A 118 4.42 -20.10 15.52
N SER A 119 4.30 -21.42 15.34
CA SER A 119 4.84 -22.11 14.16
C SER A 119 4.17 -21.65 12.87
N ASP A 120 2.86 -21.46 12.91
CA ASP A 120 2.03 -21.15 11.75
C ASP A 120 2.25 -19.70 11.33
N LYS A 121 2.29 -18.80 12.32
CA LYS A 121 2.71 -17.40 12.14
C LYS A 121 4.08 -17.32 11.47
N LYS A 122 5.10 -18.00 12.02
CA LYS A 122 6.46 -17.99 11.47
C LYS A 122 6.53 -18.57 10.06
N ALA A 123 5.79 -19.66 9.79
CA ALA A 123 5.73 -20.27 8.47
C ALA A 123 5.12 -19.32 7.43
N SER A 124 4.01 -18.64 7.75
CA SER A 124 3.41 -17.66 6.85
C SER A 124 4.32 -16.45 6.63
N PHE A 125 4.91 -15.88 7.69
CA PHE A 125 5.84 -14.75 7.58
C PHE A 125 7.11 -15.10 6.82
N GLY A 126 7.65 -16.31 6.97
CA GLY A 126 8.88 -16.73 6.30
C GLY A 126 8.83 -16.58 4.77
N PHE A 127 7.70 -16.94 4.15
CA PHE A 127 7.49 -16.82 2.70
C PHE A 127 7.16 -15.39 2.23
N VAL A 128 6.89 -14.46 3.16
CA VAL A 128 6.73 -13.03 2.87
C VAL A 128 8.09 -12.34 2.75
N ILE A 129 9.11 -12.79 3.48
CA ILE A 129 10.42 -12.12 3.52
C ILE A 129 11.05 -12.02 2.13
N VAL A 130 11.11 -13.13 1.39
CA VAL A 130 11.76 -13.18 0.06
C VAL A 130 11.15 -12.19 -0.93
N PRO A 131 9.83 -12.20 -1.22
CA PRO A 131 9.24 -11.24 -2.15
C PRO A 131 9.34 -9.79 -1.67
N THR A 132 9.24 -9.54 -0.35
CA THR A 132 9.39 -8.18 0.20
C THR A 132 10.80 -7.63 -0.03
N LEU A 133 11.84 -8.46 0.16
CA LEU A 133 13.22 -8.06 -0.13
C LEU A 133 13.44 -7.76 -1.61
N ILE A 134 12.87 -8.58 -2.50
CA ILE A 134 12.95 -8.36 -3.95
C ILE A 134 12.28 -7.04 -4.33
N ILE A 135 11.06 -6.80 -3.85
CA ILE A 135 10.32 -5.57 -4.12
C ILE A 135 11.05 -4.34 -3.56
N GLY A 136 11.55 -4.42 -2.32
CA GLY A 136 12.34 -3.36 -1.70
C GLY A 136 13.60 -3.04 -2.49
N ALA A 137 14.32 -4.06 -2.97
CA ALA A 137 15.49 -3.87 -3.82
C ALA A 137 15.15 -3.22 -5.16
N ILE A 138 14.02 -3.58 -5.79
CA ILE A 138 13.57 -2.97 -7.05
C ILE A 138 13.29 -1.48 -6.85
N TYR A 139 12.48 -1.13 -5.85
CA TYR A 139 12.13 0.28 -5.59
C TYR A 139 13.33 1.13 -5.16
N ALA A 140 14.23 0.57 -4.33
CA ALA A 140 15.49 1.24 -3.98
C ALA A 140 16.36 1.48 -5.21
N ASN A 141 16.48 0.50 -6.12
CA ASN A 141 17.23 0.65 -7.36
C ASN A 141 16.61 1.67 -8.32
N VAL A 142 15.29 1.69 -8.48
CA VAL A 142 14.60 2.67 -9.34
C VAL A 142 14.84 4.09 -8.82
N THR A 143 14.64 4.29 -7.52
CA THR A 143 14.87 5.60 -6.87
C THR A 143 16.34 6.00 -6.96
N GLY A 144 17.25 5.06 -6.70
CA GLY A 144 18.69 5.30 -6.76
C GLY A 144 19.17 5.65 -8.17
N LYS A 145 18.67 4.96 -9.21
CA LYS A 145 18.96 5.32 -10.61
C LYS A 145 18.45 6.71 -10.97
N PHE A 146 17.24 7.06 -10.54
CA PHE A 146 16.69 8.39 -10.77
C PHE A 146 17.57 9.48 -10.14
N LEU A 147 17.94 9.31 -8.87
CA LEU A 147 18.77 10.26 -8.14
C LEU A 147 20.21 10.32 -8.71
N TYR A 148 20.79 9.17 -9.03
CA TYR A 148 22.12 9.07 -9.65
C TYR A 148 22.16 9.80 -10.99
N THR A 149 21.16 9.57 -11.85
CA THR A 149 21.07 10.26 -13.15
C THR A 149 20.86 11.76 -12.98
N ARG A 150 20.14 12.19 -11.94
CA ARG A 150 19.95 13.62 -11.67
C ARG A 150 21.21 14.32 -11.18
N ILE A 151 22.03 13.64 -10.38
CA ILE A 151 23.27 14.18 -9.81
C ILE A 151 24.43 14.08 -10.83
N LEU A 152 24.59 12.93 -11.47
CA LEU A 152 25.76 12.58 -12.30
C LEU A 152 25.46 12.49 -13.80
N GLY A 153 24.20 12.59 -14.25
CA GLY A 153 23.84 12.33 -15.65
C GLY A 153 24.47 13.25 -16.71
N LYS A 154 25.10 14.37 -16.30
CA LYS A 154 25.90 15.22 -17.20
C LYS A 154 27.42 14.96 -17.11
N SER A 155 27.86 14.02 -16.28
CA SER A 155 29.26 13.77 -15.95
C SER A 155 29.79 12.51 -16.63
N ARG A 156 31.07 12.49 -17.03
CA ARG A 156 31.77 11.31 -17.58
C ARG A 156 31.71 10.09 -16.65
N HIS A 157 31.55 10.33 -15.35
CA HIS A 157 31.44 9.33 -14.29
C HIS A 157 30.12 8.54 -14.35
N SER A 158 29.11 9.01 -15.09
CA SER A 158 27.84 8.29 -15.27
C SER A 158 27.96 7.08 -16.21
N HIS A 159 28.93 7.08 -17.11
CA HIS A 159 29.10 6.04 -18.15
C HIS A 159 30.43 5.30 -18.05
N SER A 160 31.25 5.58 -17.03
CA SER A 160 32.55 4.93 -16.82
C SER A 160 32.65 4.38 -15.40
N HIS A 161 33.26 3.19 -15.26
CA HIS A 161 33.54 2.55 -13.96
C HIS A 161 34.58 3.37 -13.18
N THR A 162 34.13 4.46 -12.56
CA THR A 162 34.96 5.36 -11.76
C THR A 162 34.68 5.15 -10.28
N VAL A 163 35.72 5.30 -9.44
CA VAL A 163 35.58 5.20 -7.98
C VAL A 163 34.57 6.21 -7.44
N ILE A 164 34.49 7.40 -8.05
CA ILE A 164 33.51 8.43 -7.71
C ILE A 164 32.08 8.00 -8.06
N GLY A 165 31.87 7.39 -9.25
CA GLY A 165 30.56 6.85 -9.63
C GLY A 165 30.08 5.76 -8.67
N TRP A 166 30.95 4.79 -8.34
CA TRP A 166 30.63 3.75 -7.36
C TRP A 166 30.42 4.30 -5.95
N GLY A 167 31.20 5.30 -5.54
CA GLY A 167 31.04 5.97 -4.24
C GLY A 167 29.69 6.67 -4.11
N VAL A 168 29.31 7.47 -5.11
CA VAL A 168 28.01 8.17 -5.12
C VAL A 168 26.86 7.16 -5.16
N TRP A 169 26.97 6.11 -5.97
CA TRP A 169 25.98 5.03 -5.98
C TRP A 169 25.82 4.36 -4.60
N GLY A 170 26.93 4.01 -3.96
CA GLY A 170 26.93 3.42 -2.62
C GLY A 170 26.28 4.33 -1.58
N ILE A 171 26.63 5.62 -1.58
CA ILE A 171 26.05 6.61 -0.65
C ILE A 171 24.54 6.73 -0.87
N ILE A 172 24.08 6.84 -2.12
CA ILE A 172 22.65 6.92 -2.43
C ILE A 172 21.91 5.70 -1.89
N MET A 173 22.45 4.51 -2.11
CA MET A 173 21.83 3.28 -1.60
C MET A 173 21.77 3.25 -0.08
N VAL A 174 22.89 3.56 0.59
CA VAL A 174 22.94 3.59 2.06
C VAL A 174 21.93 4.58 2.63
N VAL A 175 21.81 5.78 2.05
CA VAL A 175 20.82 6.78 2.49
C VAL A 175 19.39 6.26 2.33
N ILE A 176 19.05 5.66 1.18
CA ILE A 176 17.71 5.11 0.94
C ILE A 176 17.37 4.02 1.97
N TRP A 177 18.30 3.10 2.24
CA TRP A 177 18.07 2.02 3.21
C TRP A 177 18.00 2.52 4.65
N ILE A 178 18.82 3.51 5.03
CA ILE A 178 18.75 4.13 6.36
C ILE A 178 17.40 4.82 6.56
N LEU A 179 16.92 5.58 5.56
CA LEU A 179 15.60 6.20 5.65
C LEU A 179 14.50 5.16 5.82
N GLY A 180 14.55 4.07 5.05
CA GLY A 180 13.61 2.94 5.21
C GLY A 180 13.65 2.32 6.60
N PHE A 181 14.84 2.13 7.17
CA PHE A 181 15.01 1.62 8.53
C PHE A 181 14.42 2.57 9.58
N VAL A 182 14.65 3.88 9.46
CA VAL A 182 14.10 4.88 10.36
C VAL A 182 12.57 4.88 10.32
N PHE A 183 11.96 4.82 9.13
CA PHE A 183 10.50 4.73 9.03
C PHE A 183 9.97 3.45 9.67
N ALA A 184 10.63 2.31 9.44
CA ALA A 184 10.21 1.02 10.02
C ALA A 184 10.19 1.01 11.55
N GLU A 185 11.09 1.75 12.20
CA GLU A 185 11.19 1.84 13.67
C GLU A 185 10.26 2.89 14.28
N ILE A 186 9.90 3.93 13.52
CA ILE A 186 9.05 5.02 14.02
C ILE A 186 7.58 4.62 13.98
N ILE A 187 7.14 3.92 12.93
CA ILE A 187 5.71 3.70 12.65
C ILE A 187 5.11 2.66 13.62
N PRO A 188 4.13 3.05 14.46
CA PRO A 188 3.51 2.13 15.42
C PRO A 188 2.51 1.18 14.76
N SER A 189 1.82 1.63 13.71
CA SER A 189 0.81 0.88 12.98
C SER A 189 1.05 0.96 11.47
N MET A 190 1.20 -0.19 10.81
CA MET A 190 1.36 -0.23 9.35
C MET A 190 0.12 0.30 8.62
N GLY A 191 -1.09 0.06 9.13
CA GLY A 191 -2.33 0.50 8.49
C GLY A 191 -2.44 2.02 8.39
N ASP A 192 -2.04 2.71 9.45
CA ASP A 192 -2.10 4.18 9.52
C ASP A 192 -1.04 4.84 8.64
N PHE A 193 0.14 4.22 8.55
CA PHE A 193 1.16 4.66 7.61
C PHE A 193 0.77 4.43 6.14
N LEU A 194 0.18 3.28 5.81
CA LEU A 194 -0.33 3.01 4.46
C LEU A 194 -1.44 3.99 4.09
N SER A 195 -2.32 4.32 5.05
CA SER A 195 -3.35 5.33 4.90
C SER A 195 -2.76 6.71 4.60
N LEU A 196 -1.71 7.12 5.33
CA LEU A 196 -1.00 8.39 5.09
C LEU A 196 -0.33 8.44 3.70
N LEU A 197 0.37 7.36 3.32
CA LEU A 197 1.01 7.27 2.00
C LEU A 197 -0.03 7.35 0.88
N SER A 198 -1.17 6.67 1.05
CA SER A 198 -2.27 6.73 0.09
C SER A 198 -2.87 8.13 0.00
N ALA A 199 -3.01 8.82 1.13
CA ALA A 199 -3.54 10.19 1.16
C ALA A 199 -2.62 11.17 0.43
N ALA A 200 -1.31 11.05 0.64
CA ALA A 200 -0.33 11.97 0.08
C ALA A 200 -0.01 11.70 -1.40
N PHE A 201 0.19 10.43 -1.77
CA PHE A 201 0.72 10.05 -3.08
C PHE A 201 -0.33 9.46 -4.00
N ASP A 202 -1.16 8.53 -3.52
CA ASP A 202 -2.14 7.85 -4.37
C ASP A 202 -3.29 8.77 -4.76
N SER A 203 -3.68 9.71 -3.90
CA SER A 203 -4.65 10.74 -4.25
C SER A 203 -4.20 11.55 -5.48
N PHE A 204 -2.91 11.90 -5.53
CA PHE A 204 -2.33 12.67 -6.62
C PHE A 204 -2.13 11.81 -7.87
N PHE A 205 -1.32 10.76 -7.77
CA PHE A 205 -0.96 9.92 -8.92
C PHE A 205 -2.12 9.05 -9.38
N GLY A 206 -3.04 8.67 -8.50
CA GLY A 206 -4.15 7.80 -8.84
C GLY A 206 -5.36 8.51 -9.41
N PHE A 207 -5.66 9.72 -8.93
CA PHE A 207 -6.91 10.40 -9.26
C PHE A 207 -6.66 11.77 -9.89
N ILE A 208 -6.00 12.68 -9.17
CA ILE A 208 -5.87 14.08 -9.57
C ILE A 208 -5.11 14.23 -10.90
N TYR A 209 -3.95 13.56 -11.02
CA TYR A 209 -3.09 13.67 -12.19
C TYR A 209 -3.81 13.21 -13.48
N PHE A 210 -4.45 12.04 -13.44
CA PHE A 210 -5.13 11.48 -14.61
C PHE A 210 -6.38 12.28 -14.98
N ALA A 211 -7.11 12.81 -14.01
CA ALA A 211 -8.26 13.70 -14.27
C ALA A 211 -7.83 15.01 -14.97
N LEU A 212 -6.73 15.62 -14.51
CA LEU A 212 -6.17 16.83 -15.14
C LEU A 212 -5.58 16.53 -16.52
N ALA A 213 -4.92 15.38 -16.69
CA ALA A 213 -4.39 14.95 -17.98
C ALA A 213 -5.52 14.77 -19.01
N TYR A 214 -6.64 14.16 -18.61
CA TYR A 214 -7.83 14.02 -19.47
C TYR A 214 -8.38 15.38 -19.91
N TRP A 215 -8.46 16.35 -18.99
CA TRP A 215 -8.91 17.70 -19.27
C TRP A 215 -8.02 18.40 -20.31
N GLN A 216 -6.70 18.29 -20.13
CA GLN A 216 -5.73 18.91 -21.02
C GLN A 216 -5.72 18.26 -22.42
N LEU A 217 -5.87 16.93 -22.50
CA LEU A 217 -5.91 16.20 -23.77
C LEU A 217 -7.16 16.54 -24.60
N ASN A 218 -8.31 16.77 -23.95
CA ASN A 218 -9.59 17.03 -24.61
C ASN A 218 -9.97 18.51 -24.65
N ARG A 219 -9.01 19.41 -24.42
CA ARG A 219 -9.24 20.85 -24.36
C ARG A 219 -9.87 21.37 -25.66
N GLY A 220 -11.05 21.99 -25.53
CA GLY A 220 -11.84 22.51 -26.67
C GLY A 220 -12.90 21.54 -27.24
N ALA A 221 -12.97 20.30 -26.75
CA ALA A 221 -14.00 19.34 -27.19
C ALA A 221 -14.63 18.53 -26.04
N LEU A 222 -14.46 18.99 -24.80
CA LEU A 222 -14.96 18.35 -23.57
C LEU A 222 -16.47 18.07 -23.61
N PHE A 223 -17.24 19.04 -24.12
CA PHE A 223 -18.72 18.96 -24.19
C PHE A 223 -19.24 18.68 -25.60
N ARG A 224 -18.39 18.21 -26.52
CA ARG A 224 -18.82 17.84 -27.88
C ARG A 224 -19.44 16.44 -27.85
N GLY A 225 -20.74 16.40 -27.55
CA GLY A 225 -21.59 15.21 -27.57
C GLY A 225 -21.80 14.57 -26.20
N LEU A 226 -22.89 13.79 -26.07
CA LEU A 226 -23.33 13.19 -24.80
C LEU A 226 -22.26 12.28 -24.17
N GLY A 227 -21.57 11.47 -24.97
CA GLY A 227 -20.52 10.56 -24.48
C GLY A 227 -19.30 11.30 -23.89
N ARG A 228 -18.86 12.39 -24.52
CA ARG A 228 -17.73 13.20 -24.02
C ARG A 228 -18.10 14.02 -22.81
N THR A 229 -19.33 14.56 -22.76
CA THR A 229 -19.85 15.22 -21.57
C THR A 229 -19.89 14.26 -20.39
N ALA A 230 -20.43 13.04 -20.56
CA ALA A 230 -20.47 12.03 -19.51
C ALA A 230 -19.06 11.68 -19.00
N MET A 231 -18.09 11.51 -19.91
CA MET A 231 -16.72 11.19 -19.55
C MET A 231 -15.99 12.38 -18.88
N THR A 232 -16.31 13.62 -19.25
CA THR A 232 -15.83 14.82 -18.57
C THR A 232 -16.39 14.92 -17.15
N VAL A 233 -17.69 14.68 -16.96
CA VAL A 233 -18.33 14.64 -15.62
C VAL A 233 -17.69 13.57 -14.75
N LEU A 234 -17.45 12.37 -15.30
CA LEU A 234 -16.75 11.31 -14.58
C LEU A 234 -15.33 11.72 -14.15
N ASN A 235 -14.57 12.39 -15.03
CA ASN A 235 -13.24 12.88 -14.68
C ASN A 235 -13.27 13.99 -13.62
N VAL A 236 -14.27 14.88 -13.65
CA VAL A 236 -14.47 15.87 -12.58
C VAL A 236 -14.82 15.20 -11.26
N PHE A 237 -15.65 14.15 -11.28
CA PHE A 237 -15.94 13.36 -10.09
C PHE A 237 -14.67 12.68 -9.53
N ILE A 238 -13.85 12.07 -10.39
CA ILE A 238 -12.56 11.48 -10.02
C ILE A 238 -11.64 12.53 -9.40
N LEU A 239 -11.60 13.74 -9.94
CA LEU A 239 -10.83 14.86 -9.37
C LEU A 239 -11.31 15.22 -7.96
N ILE A 240 -12.64 15.31 -7.76
CA ILE A 240 -13.24 15.60 -6.44
C ILE A 240 -12.89 14.49 -5.45
N VAL A 241 -12.98 13.21 -5.86
CA VAL A 241 -12.57 12.07 -5.02
C VAL A 241 -11.08 12.18 -4.67
N GLY A 242 -10.21 12.47 -5.63
CA GLY A 242 -8.78 12.68 -5.39
C GLY A 242 -8.51 13.79 -4.38
N LEU A 243 -9.19 14.94 -4.50
CA LEU A 243 -9.08 16.04 -3.54
C LEU A 243 -9.65 15.68 -2.17
N PHE A 244 -10.69 14.85 -2.11
CA PHE A 244 -11.27 14.35 -0.87
C PHE A 244 -10.33 13.39 -0.14
N LEU A 245 -9.66 12.50 -0.88
CA LEU A 245 -8.63 11.62 -0.31
C LEU A 245 -7.40 12.42 0.14
N LEU A 246 -7.02 13.45 -0.60
CA LEU A 246 -5.88 14.32 -0.25
C LEU A 246 -6.15 15.22 0.97
N GLY A 247 -7.34 15.80 1.08
CA GLY A 247 -7.65 16.71 2.19
C GLY A 247 -8.19 15.93 3.40
N PRO A 248 -9.49 15.62 3.44
CA PRO A 248 -10.11 14.81 4.48
C PRO A 248 -9.39 13.48 4.76
N GLY A 249 -8.98 12.73 3.75
CA GLY A 249 -8.23 11.48 3.95
C GLY A 249 -6.89 11.68 4.66
N MET A 250 -6.15 12.73 4.31
CA MET A 250 -4.88 13.07 4.98
C MET A 250 -5.11 13.52 6.42
N TYR A 251 -6.14 14.31 6.68
CA TYR A 251 -6.52 14.70 8.04
C TYR A 251 -6.84 13.46 8.89
N ALA A 252 -7.65 12.53 8.38
CA ALA A 252 -7.95 11.28 9.08
C ALA A 252 -6.70 10.44 9.36
N ALA A 253 -5.80 10.29 8.37
CA ALA A 253 -4.56 9.53 8.55
C ALA A 253 -3.66 10.16 9.62
N VAL A 254 -3.52 11.49 9.64
CA VAL A 254 -2.72 12.20 10.65
C VAL A 254 -3.35 12.06 12.04
N GLU A 255 -4.66 12.25 12.17
CA GLU A 255 -5.37 12.06 13.45
C GLU A 255 -5.25 10.62 13.98
N ALA A 256 -5.32 9.62 13.09
CA ALA A 256 -5.13 8.22 13.48
C ALA A 256 -3.72 7.98 14.06
N ILE A 257 -2.69 8.52 13.39
CA ILE A 257 -1.31 8.44 13.88
C ILE A 257 -1.15 9.16 15.22
N ILE A 258 -1.72 10.36 15.38
CA ILE A 258 -1.68 11.11 16.65
C ILE A 258 -2.34 10.28 17.76
N ALA A 259 -3.49 9.66 17.48
CA ALA A 259 -4.18 8.80 18.43
C ALA A 259 -3.35 7.58 18.81
N ASP A 260 -2.67 6.94 17.85
CA ASP A 260 -1.75 5.83 18.13
C ASP A 260 -0.62 6.26 19.06
N TYR A 261 -0.05 7.46 18.86
CA TYR A 261 1.00 8.01 19.74
C TYR A 261 0.50 8.53 21.09
N ALA A 262 -0.81 8.73 21.27
CA ALA A 262 -1.38 9.20 22.53
C ALA A 262 -1.55 8.07 23.57
N GLY A 263 -1.51 6.80 23.15
CA GLY A 263 -1.53 5.64 24.04
C GLY A 263 -0.14 5.23 24.56
N ASP A 264 -0.07 4.06 25.22
CA ASP A 264 1.20 3.42 25.58
C ASP A 264 1.91 2.94 24.31
N VAL A 265 2.64 3.83 23.65
CA VAL A 265 3.50 3.47 22.53
C VAL A 265 4.76 2.80 23.04
N THR A 266 5.10 1.68 22.43
CA THR A 266 6.44 1.12 22.56
C THR A 266 7.46 2.15 22.05
N PRO A 267 8.50 2.48 22.84
CA PRO A 267 9.49 3.44 22.39
C PRO A 267 10.12 2.98 21.07
N ALA A 268 10.39 3.93 20.16
CA ALA A 268 11.16 3.66 18.96
C ALA A 268 12.53 3.09 19.33
N PHE A 269 13.05 2.13 18.55
CA PHE A 269 14.34 1.46 18.79
C PHE A 269 14.40 0.62 20.08
N THR A 270 13.29 -0.01 20.48
CA THR A 270 13.33 -0.96 21.60
C THR A 270 13.92 -2.30 21.18
N CYS A 271 14.65 -2.95 22.09
CA CYS A 271 15.08 -4.34 21.89
C CYS A 271 13.94 -5.37 22.08
N ALA A 272 12.70 -4.91 22.26
CA ALA A 272 11.53 -5.76 22.37
C ALA A 272 11.15 -6.33 21.00
N ASN A 273 10.51 -7.50 20.98
CA ASN A 273 10.01 -8.05 19.73
C ASN A 273 8.83 -7.20 19.23
N MET A 274 9.09 -6.35 18.25
CA MET A 274 8.08 -5.52 17.56
C MET A 274 7.43 -6.27 16.38
N ALA A 275 7.86 -7.50 16.09
CA ALA A 275 7.20 -8.33 15.09
C ALA A 275 5.90 -8.89 15.67
N ILE A 276 4.78 -8.35 15.19
CA ILE A 276 3.41 -8.83 15.43
C ILE A 276 3.27 -10.27 14.93
#